data_AF-A0A2A9P7J8-F1
#
_entry.id   AF-A0A2A9P7J8-F1
#
_cell.length_a   1.000
_cell.length_b   1.000
_cell.length_c   1.000
_cell.angle_alpha   90.00
_cell.angle_beta   90.00
_cell.angle_gamma   90.00
#
_symmetry.space_group_name_H-M   'P 1'
#
loop_
_entity.id
_entity.type
_entity.pdbx_description
1 polymer ?
#
loop_
_entity_poly.entity_id
_entity_poly.type
_entity_poly.pdbx_seq_one_letter_code
_entity_poly.pdbx_strand_id
1 'polypeptide(L)'
;MDSFTVYTLPTSPPRWDRVGIFYMSFGATWTALVFSGMAFCLYHRHNPILRLRGLPLSFGAITLLHVYWILAQIVYPVASTIPIVLAYDIQYFVMGMYFPLGIALFHASNSRFLHVAKLQMQFTQNAPRRQPTSGWFASVPYMVKLMTVIGMGMIVQVVACVGMWLLCRKYHPTFGLLGTEIRVHTLPEQIVELGRGWEWWPSVLWQLLWAWIVAPILIWRAWGIRDTMGWRTQTIGCCLSK
;
A
#
# COMPACT_ATOMS: atom_id res chain seq x y z
N MET A 1 -32.34 -31.65 2.47
CA MET A 1 -32.18 -30.20 2.27
C MET A 1 -30.69 -29.96 2.27
N ASP A 2 -30.10 -29.63 1.14
CA ASP A 2 -28.66 -29.36 1.07
C ASP A 2 -28.33 -28.18 1.96
N SER A 3 -27.49 -28.40 2.98
CA SER A 3 -27.04 -27.32 3.84
C SER A 3 -26.14 -26.40 3.02
N PHE A 4 -26.54 -25.14 2.84
CA PHE A 4 -25.71 -24.16 2.16
C PHE A 4 -24.41 -23.96 2.95
N THR A 5 -23.27 -24.03 2.25
CA THR A 5 -21.94 -23.74 2.79
C THR A 5 -21.35 -22.54 2.09
N VAL A 6 -20.27 -21.97 2.62
CA VAL A 6 -19.53 -20.89 1.92
C VAL A 6 -19.04 -21.29 0.53
N TYR A 7 -18.87 -22.60 0.25
CA TYR A 7 -18.44 -23.08 -1.06
C TYR A 7 -19.58 -23.24 -2.07
N THR A 8 -20.82 -23.39 -1.59
CA THR A 8 -22.00 -23.70 -2.43
C THR A 8 -23.05 -22.59 -2.44
N LEU A 9 -22.80 -21.49 -1.72
CA LEU A 9 -23.72 -20.35 -1.66
C LEU A 9 -23.87 -19.72 -3.07
N PRO A 10 -25.11 -19.60 -3.60
CA PRO A 10 -25.33 -19.01 -4.91
C PRO A 10 -25.02 -17.51 -4.90
N THR A 11 -24.58 -17.01 -6.04
CA THR A 11 -24.36 -15.58 -6.24
C THR A 11 -25.69 -14.84 -6.39
N SER A 12 -25.67 -13.54 -6.11
CA SER A 12 -26.81 -12.65 -6.25
C SER A 12 -26.47 -11.48 -7.17
N PRO A 13 -27.44 -10.90 -7.88
CA PRO A 13 -27.19 -9.75 -8.75
C PRO A 13 -26.60 -8.56 -7.96
N PRO A 14 -25.89 -7.64 -8.65
CA PRO A 14 -25.27 -6.50 -7.99
C PRO A 14 -26.32 -5.58 -7.34
N ARG A 15 -25.94 -4.96 -6.22
CA ARG A 15 -26.81 -4.08 -5.43
C ARG A 15 -26.72 -2.64 -5.96
N TRP A 16 -27.68 -2.27 -6.81
CA TRP A 16 -27.81 -0.94 -7.42
C TRP A 16 -28.83 -0.04 -6.70
N ASP A 17 -28.89 -0.16 -5.38
CA ASP A 17 -29.67 0.76 -4.57
C ASP A 17 -28.95 2.13 -4.47
N ARG A 18 -29.57 3.08 -3.76
CA ARG A 18 -29.01 4.43 -3.61
C ARG A 18 -27.59 4.42 -3.02
N VAL A 19 -27.31 3.48 -2.13
CA VAL A 19 -25.99 3.32 -1.50
C VAL A 19 -24.97 2.77 -2.50
N GLY A 20 -25.32 1.74 -3.28
CA GLY A 20 -24.44 1.21 -4.32
C GLY A 20 -24.10 2.24 -5.39
N ILE A 21 -25.09 3.01 -5.85
CA ILE A 21 -24.89 4.11 -6.81
C ILE A 21 -23.96 5.19 -6.22
N PHE A 22 -24.14 5.54 -4.95
CA PHE A 22 -23.27 6.50 -4.27
C PHE A 22 -21.81 6.03 -4.28
N TYR A 23 -21.52 4.81 -3.81
CA TYR A 23 -20.15 4.29 -3.77
C TYR A 23 -19.50 4.23 -5.15
N MET A 24 -20.25 3.84 -6.18
CA MET A 24 -19.75 3.77 -7.55
C MET A 24 -19.46 5.15 -8.14
N SER A 25 -20.36 6.12 -7.95
CA SER A 25 -20.18 7.49 -8.42
C SER A 25 -19.02 8.19 -7.69
N PHE A 26 -18.91 7.99 -6.38
CA PHE A 26 -17.80 8.51 -5.58
C PHE A 26 -16.46 7.88 -5.99
N GLY A 27 -16.45 6.56 -6.17
CA GLY A 27 -15.30 5.80 -6.67
C GLY A 27 -14.82 6.29 -8.03
N ALA A 28 -15.74 6.48 -8.98
CA ALA A 28 -15.44 6.99 -10.32
C ALA A 28 -14.92 8.43 -10.29
N THR A 29 -15.55 9.31 -9.52
CA THR A 29 -15.14 10.72 -9.38
C THR A 29 -13.74 10.81 -8.79
N TRP A 30 -13.48 10.11 -7.69
CA TRP A 30 -12.16 10.12 -7.04
C TRP A 30 -11.08 9.53 -7.95
N THR A 31 -11.40 8.46 -8.69
CA THR A 31 -10.50 7.89 -9.68
C THR A 31 -10.14 8.90 -10.77
N ALA A 32 -11.14 9.58 -11.35
CA ALA A 32 -10.90 10.62 -12.33
C ALA A 32 -9.98 11.73 -11.79
N LEU A 33 -10.19 12.17 -10.54
CA LEU A 33 -9.36 13.18 -9.89
C LEU A 33 -7.91 12.70 -9.70
N VAL A 34 -7.70 11.48 -9.20
CA VAL A 34 -6.37 10.90 -8.97
C VAL A 34 -5.60 10.77 -10.28
N PHE A 35 -6.22 10.18 -11.31
CA PHE A 35 -5.56 10.01 -12.61
C PHE A 35 -5.34 11.35 -13.32
N SER A 36 -6.25 12.32 -13.18
CA SER A 36 -6.03 13.68 -13.69
C SER A 36 -4.83 14.35 -13.00
N GLY A 37 -4.70 14.20 -11.68
CA GLY A 37 -3.54 14.69 -10.93
C GLY A 37 -2.23 14.03 -11.36
N MET A 38 -2.24 12.71 -11.58
CA MET A 38 -1.09 11.98 -12.11
C MET A 38 -0.74 12.44 -13.53
N ALA A 39 -1.72 12.59 -14.42
CA ALA A 39 -1.52 13.08 -15.78
C ALA A 39 -0.96 14.51 -15.79
N PHE A 40 -1.48 15.40 -14.93
CA PHE A 40 -0.97 16.76 -14.75
C PHE A 40 0.51 16.75 -14.32
N CYS A 41 0.88 15.87 -13.39
CA CYS A 41 2.26 15.73 -12.93
C CYS A 41 3.19 15.14 -14.01
N LEU A 42 2.68 14.24 -14.86
CA LEU A 42 3.43 13.71 -16.01
C LEU A 42 3.68 14.77 -17.07
N TYR A 43 2.65 15.55 -17.39
CA TYR A 43 2.75 16.62 -18.37
C TYR A 43 3.80 17.66 -17.92
N HIS A 44 3.79 18.04 -16.65
CA HIS A 44 4.73 19.00 -16.06
C HIS A 44 6.02 18.37 -15.52
N ARG A 45 6.35 17.12 -15.90
CA ARG A 45 7.51 16.36 -15.36
C ARG A 45 8.87 17.06 -15.52
N HIS A 46 8.96 18.02 -16.45
CA HIS A 46 10.16 18.81 -16.69
C HIS A 46 10.44 19.84 -15.59
N ASN A 47 9.45 20.18 -14.76
CA ASN A 47 9.64 21.05 -13.62
C ASN A 47 10.60 20.41 -12.60
N PRO A 48 11.65 21.13 -12.15
CA PRO A 48 12.68 20.57 -11.27
C PRO A 48 12.09 20.05 -9.94
N ILE A 49 11.02 20.70 -9.45
CA ILE A 49 10.27 20.28 -8.24
C ILE A 49 9.71 18.86 -8.40
N LEU A 50 9.10 18.54 -9.55
CA LEU A 50 8.51 17.22 -9.81
C LEU A 50 9.57 16.16 -10.11
N ARG A 51 10.65 16.54 -10.78
CA ARG A 51 11.78 15.65 -11.11
C ARG A 51 12.51 15.16 -9.85
N LEU A 52 12.65 16.00 -8.83
CA LEU A 52 13.28 15.65 -7.55
C LEU A 52 12.50 14.60 -6.75
N ARG A 53 11.16 14.59 -6.88
CA ARG A 53 10.27 13.70 -6.13
C ARG A 53 10.32 12.25 -6.60
N GLY A 54 10.73 12.00 -7.84
CA GLY A 54 10.85 10.64 -8.38
C GLY A 54 9.50 10.02 -8.73
N LEU A 55 8.82 10.61 -9.72
CA LEU A 55 7.44 10.28 -10.12
C LEU A 55 7.12 8.78 -10.27
N PRO A 56 7.98 7.92 -10.87
CA PRO A 56 7.63 6.51 -11.05
C PRO A 56 7.34 5.75 -9.74
N LEU A 57 8.11 6.01 -8.69
CA LEU A 57 7.91 5.37 -7.37
C LEU A 57 6.65 5.88 -6.69
N SER A 58 6.43 7.20 -6.71
CA SER A 58 5.20 7.81 -6.19
C SER A 58 3.97 7.28 -6.91
N PHE A 59 4.04 7.14 -8.23
CA PHE A 59 2.92 6.68 -9.04
C PHE A 59 2.62 5.21 -8.82
N GLY A 60 3.66 4.36 -8.76
CA GLY A 60 3.46 2.95 -8.39
C GLY A 60 2.79 2.80 -7.03
N ALA A 61 3.23 3.58 -6.04
CA ALA A 61 2.62 3.60 -4.71
C ALA A 61 1.15 4.04 -4.76
N ILE A 62 0.86 5.18 -5.41
CA ILE A 62 -0.49 5.73 -5.52
C ILE A 62 -1.40 4.74 -6.25
N THR A 63 -0.97 4.15 -7.36
CA THR A 63 -1.76 3.18 -8.11
C THR A 63 -2.12 1.95 -7.26
N LEU A 64 -1.15 1.37 -6.54
CA LEU A 64 -1.44 0.21 -5.68
C LEU A 64 -2.43 0.54 -4.56
N LEU A 65 -2.23 1.68 -3.88
CA LEU A 65 -3.14 2.15 -2.83
C LEU A 65 -4.52 2.52 -3.38
N HIS A 66 -4.58 3.05 -4.60
CA HIS A 66 -5.83 3.40 -5.27
C HIS A 66 -6.62 2.17 -5.70
N VAL A 67 -5.94 1.12 -6.19
CA VAL A 67 -6.58 -0.19 -6.45
C VAL A 67 -7.17 -0.77 -5.18
N TYR A 68 -6.41 -0.75 -4.07
CA TYR A 68 -6.92 -1.16 -2.75
C TYR A 68 -8.19 -0.38 -2.37
N TRP A 69 -8.16 0.94 -2.51
CA TRP A 69 -9.28 1.81 -2.16
C TRP A 69 -10.52 1.58 -3.04
N ILE A 70 -10.35 1.45 -4.37
CA ILE A 70 -11.46 1.15 -5.30
C ILE A 70 -12.11 -0.18 -4.92
N LEU A 71 -11.31 -1.21 -4.66
CA LEU A 71 -11.84 -2.52 -4.30
C LEU A 71 -12.69 -2.44 -3.03
N ALA A 72 -12.28 -1.66 -2.04
CA ALA A 72 -13.10 -1.38 -0.86
C ALA A 72 -14.42 -0.66 -1.18
N GLN A 73 -14.45 0.25 -2.15
CA GLN A 73 -15.69 0.94 -2.56
C GLN A 73 -16.68 0.00 -3.26
N ILE A 74 -16.19 -0.90 -4.10
CA ILE A 74 -17.06 -1.77 -4.92
C ILE A 74 -17.53 -3.03 -4.19
N VAL A 75 -16.99 -3.36 -3.01
CA VAL A 75 -17.41 -4.52 -2.22
C VAL A 75 -18.91 -4.50 -1.97
N TYR A 76 -19.47 -3.37 -1.54
CA TYR A 76 -20.91 -3.27 -1.25
C TYR A 76 -21.80 -3.58 -2.48
N PRO A 77 -21.62 -2.91 -3.64
CA PRO A 77 -22.46 -3.18 -4.81
C PRO A 77 -22.14 -4.50 -5.52
N VAL A 78 -20.90 -4.99 -5.50
CA VAL A 78 -20.43 -6.06 -6.40
C VAL A 78 -20.11 -7.37 -5.69
N ALA A 79 -19.74 -7.40 -4.40
CA ALA A 79 -19.22 -8.63 -3.78
C ALA A 79 -20.20 -9.82 -3.82
N SER A 80 -21.50 -9.58 -3.82
CA SER A 80 -22.51 -10.65 -3.90
C SER A 80 -22.61 -11.32 -5.27
N THR A 81 -22.01 -10.74 -6.32
CA THR A 81 -22.07 -11.24 -7.70
C THR A 81 -21.10 -12.37 -7.99
N ILE A 82 -20.10 -12.54 -7.12
CA ILE A 82 -19.07 -13.56 -7.22
C ILE A 82 -19.20 -14.54 -6.04
N PRO A 83 -18.68 -15.78 -6.16
CA PRO A 83 -18.64 -16.71 -5.04
C PRO A 83 -17.95 -16.08 -3.83
N ILE A 84 -18.51 -16.30 -2.64
CA ILE A 84 -18.01 -15.66 -1.41
C ILE A 84 -16.55 -16.00 -1.14
N VAL A 85 -16.12 -17.25 -1.36
CA VAL A 85 -14.71 -17.65 -1.21
C VAL A 85 -13.79 -16.82 -2.11
N LEU A 86 -14.17 -16.61 -3.38
CA LEU A 86 -13.42 -15.77 -4.31
C LEU A 86 -13.37 -14.31 -3.87
N ALA A 87 -14.45 -13.77 -3.29
CA ALA A 87 -14.45 -12.42 -2.75
C ALA A 87 -13.44 -12.26 -1.59
N TYR A 88 -13.36 -13.27 -0.71
CA TYR A 88 -12.39 -13.29 0.39
C TYR A 88 -10.96 -13.56 -0.09
N ASP A 89 -10.75 -14.36 -1.14
CA ASP A 89 -9.43 -14.52 -1.78
C ASP A 89 -8.91 -13.19 -2.31
N ILE A 90 -9.76 -12.45 -3.04
CA ILE A 90 -9.44 -11.13 -3.56
C ILE A 90 -9.12 -10.19 -2.40
N GLN A 91 -9.94 -10.18 -1.35
CA GLN A 91 -9.68 -9.37 -0.15
C GLN A 91 -8.34 -9.71 0.49
N TYR A 92 -8.03 -10.99 0.66
CA TYR A 92 -6.78 -11.47 1.25
C TYR A 92 -5.57 -10.95 0.48
N PHE A 93 -5.55 -11.08 -0.85
CA PHE A 93 -4.44 -10.62 -1.68
C PHE A 93 -4.34 -9.09 -1.76
N VAL A 94 -5.46 -8.40 -1.77
CA VAL A 94 -5.50 -6.93 -1.84
C VAL A 94 -4.99 -6.32 -0.54
N MET A 95 -5.42 -6.85 0.60
CA MET A 95 -4.95 -6.41 1.92
C MET A 95 -3.53 -6.92 2.24
N GLY A 96 -3.17 -8.12 1.78
CA GLY A 96 -1.90 -8.78 2.07
C GLY A 96 -0.76 -8.48 1.11
N MET A 97 -1.05 -8.00 -0.11
CA MET A 97 -0.04 -7.60 -1.09
C MET A 97 -0.21 -6.14 -1.51
N TYR A 98 -1.32 -5.75 -2.13
CA TYR A 98 -1.43 -4.42 -2.75
C TYR A 98 -1.25 -3.29 -1.74
N PHE A 99 -1.93 -3.39 -0.59
CA PHE A 99 -1.81 -2.42 0.48
C PHE A 99 -0.37 -2.28 1.03
N PRO A 100 0.28 -3.35 1.55
CA PRO A 100 1.64 -3.24 2.09
C PRO A 100 2.69 -2.87 1.04
N LEU A 101 2.55 -3.33 -0.20
CA LEU A 101 3.44 -2.94 -1.31
C LEU A 101 3.27 -1.46 -1.64
N GLY A 102 2.03 -0.95 -1.67
CA GLY A 102 1.73 0.46 -1.87
C GLY A 102 2.35 1.35 -0.79
N ILE A 103 2.21 0.96 0.49
CA ILE A 103 2.84 1.64 1.63
C ILE A 103 4.37 1.60 1.53
N ALA A 104 4.96 0.44 1.20
CA ALA A 104 6.41 0.30 1.04
C ALA A 104 6.98 1.21 -0.07
N LEU A 105 6.32 1.26 -1.24
CA LEU A 105 6.70 2.18 -2.33
C LEU A 105 6.52 3.65 -1.93
N PHE A 106 5.46 3.98 -1.19
CA PHE A 106 5.23 5.32 -0.69
C PHE A 106 6.36 5.76 0.25
N HIS A 107 6.75 4.89 1.17
CA HIS A 107 7.90 5.12 2.05
C HIS A 107 9.23 5.22 1.30
N ALA A 108 9.45 4.37 0.29
CA ALA A 108 10.63 4.45 -0.57
C ALA A 108 10.71 5.81 -1.28
N SER A 109 9.58 6.26 -1.84
CA SER A 109 9.49 7.55 -2.53
C SER A 109 9.79 8.73 -1.59
N ASN A 110 9.21 8.72 -0.38
CA ASN A 110 9.43 9.78 0.61
C ASN A 110 10.86 9.77 1.16
N SER A 111 11.44 8.59 1.38
CA SER A 111 12.82 8.45 1.85
C SER A 111 13.84 8.95 0.82
N ARG A 112 13.56 8.72 -0.46
CA ARG A 112 14.35 9.28 -1.57
C ARG A 112 14.29 10.81 -1.58
N PHE A 113 13.09 11.37 -1.50
CA PHE A 113 12.91 12.82 -1.43
C PHE A 113 13.68 13.44 -0.25
N LEU A 114 13.57 12.83 0.94
CA LEU A 114 14.28 13.25 2.15
C LEU A 114 15.80 13.23 1.97
N HIS A 115 16.34 12.20 1.31
CA HIS A 115 17.77 12.10 1.05
C HIS A 115 18.27 13.19 0.10
N VAL A 116 17.52 13.46 -0.98
CA VAL A 116 17.83 14.54 -1.92
C VAL A 116 17.80 15.91 -1.22
N ALA A 117 16.78 16.17 -0.39
CA ALA A 117 16.68 17.41 0.38
C ALA A 117 17.87 17.60 1.35
N LYS A 118 18.30 16.52 2.03
CA LYS A 118 19.49 16.56 2.91
C LYS A 118 20.78 16.84 2.15
N LEU A 119 20.94 16.29 0.94
CA LEU A 119 22.09 16.60 0.09
C LEU A 119 22.08 18.07 -0.32
N GLN A 120 20.93 18.61 -0.72
CA GLN A 120 20.80 20.03 -1.06
C GLN A 120 21.18 20.94 0.12
N MET A 121 20.75 20.61 1.33
CA MET A 121 21.14 21.34 2.54
C MET A 121 22.65 21.32 2.82
N GLN A 122 23.34 20.21 2.51
CA GLN A 122 24.80 20.12 2.70
C GLN A 122 25.59 21.01 1.74
N PHE A 123 25.01 21.37 0.60
CA PHE A 123 25.65 22.29 -0.36
C PHE A 123 25.31 23.76 -0.10
N THR A 124 24.18 24.06 0.56
CA THR A 124 23.78 25.44 0.90
C THR A 124 24.25 25.89 2.28
N GLN A 125 24.32 24.98 3.24
CA GLN A 125 24.95 25.20 4.54
C GLN A 125 26.31 24.52 4.45
N ASN A 126 27.41 25.22 4.74
CA ASN A 126 28.79 24.68 4.80
C ASN A 126 28.93 23.58 5.88
N ALA A 127 28.13 22.53 5.78
CA ALA A 127 28.01 21.46 6.75
C ALA A 127 29.20 20.52 6.58
N PRO A 128 29.80 20.05 7.69
CA PRO A 128 30.99 19.22 7.63
C PRO A 128 30.73 17.97 6.78
N ARG A 129 31.64 17.72 5.83
CA ARG A 129 31.59 16.59 4.90
C ARG A 129 31.58 15.29 5.71
N ARG A 130 30.52 14.49 5.55
CA ARG A 130 30.38 13.20 6.25
C ARG A 130 31.54 12.29 5.85
N GLN A 131 32.35 11.87 6.82
CA GLN A 131 33.49 10.99 6.57
C GLN A 131 33.02 9.63 6.00
N PRO A 132 33.71 9.07 5.00
CA PRO A 132 33.36 7.77 4.45
C PRO A 132 33.55 6.68 5.52
N THR A 133 32.48 5.98 5.86
CA THR A 133 32.53 4.83 6.76
C THR A 133 33.25 3.67 6.06
N SER A 134 34.25 3.04 6.65
CA SER A 134 34.91 1.86 6.08
C SER A 134 34.08 0.59 6.30
N GLY A 135 33.91 -0.22 5.26
CA GLY A 135 33.17 -1.49 5.30
C GLY A 135 32.82 -1.99 3.89
N TRP A 136 32.53 -3.28 3.72
CA TRP A 136 32.25 -3.86 2.39
C TRP A 136 31.03 -3.21 1.68
N PHE A 137 30.10 -2.66 2.46
CA PHE A 137 28.96 -1.89 1.95
C PHE A 137 29.22 -0.39 1.79
N ALA A 138 30.38 0.13 2.17
CA ALA A 138 30.67 1.57 2.21
C ALA A 138 30.52 2.27 0.85
N SER A 139 30.83 1.57 -0.24
CA SER A 139 30.84 2.10 -1.60
C SER A 139 29.45 2.18 -2.24
N VAL A 140 28.45 1.47 -1.70
CA VAL A 140 27.11 1.44 -2.28
C VAL A 140 26.30 2.66 -1.81
N PRO A 141 25.73 3.46 -2.74
CA PRO A 141 24.91 4.62 -2.37
C PRO A 141 23.78 4.22 -1.42
N TYR A 142 23.55 5.03 -0.38
CA TYR A 142 22.52 4.77 0.64
C TYR A 142 21.13 4.48 0.03
N MET A 143 20.80 5.17 -1.06
CA MET A 143 19.55 4.95 -1.80
C MET A 143 19.44 3.56 -2.43
N VAL A 144 20.55 3.02 -2.98
CA VAL A 144 20.57 1.68 -3.57
C VAL A 144 20.31 0.65 -2.48
N LYS A 145 21.03 0.76 -1.35
CA LYS A 145 20.79 -0.14 -0.20
C LYS A 145 19.35 -0.10 0.29
N LEU A 146 18.79 1.09 0.45
CA LEU A 146 17.43 1.26 0.91
C LEU A 146 16.42 0.63 -0.07
N MET A 147 16.59 0.86 -1.37
CA MET A 147 15.74 0.26 -2.39
C MET A 147 15.87 -1.25 -2.47
N THR A 148 17.09 -1.80 -2.33
CA THR A 148 17.31 -3.25 -2.29
C THR A 148 16.64 -3.88 -1.07
N VAL A 149 16.74 -3.25 0.11
CA VAL A 149 16.08 -3.76 1.34
C VAL A 149 14.56 -3.72 1.20
N ILE A 150 14.00 -2.61 0.72
CA ILE A 150 12.54 -2.49 0.50
C ILE A 150 12.08 -3.51 -0.54
N GLY A 151 12.79 -3.64 -1.67
CA GLY A 151 12.48 -4.60 -2.72
C GLY A 151 12.53 -6.05 -2.24
N MET A 152 13.55 -6.42 -1.46
CA MET A 152 13.65 -7.75 -0.85
C MET A 152 12.49 -7.99 0.13
N GLY A 153 12.15 -7.01 0.96
CA GLY A 153 10.98 -7.08 1.84
C GLY A 153 9.67 -7.26 1.07
N MET A 154 9.50 -6.58 -0.07
CA MET A 154 8.35 -6.75 -0.96
C MET A 154 8.27 -8.17 -1.54
N ILE A 155 9.39 -8.76 -1.97
CA ILE A 155 9.44 -10.14 -2.47
C ILE A 155 9.08 -11.13 -1.36
N VAL A 156 9.68 -10.98 -0.18
CA VAL A 156 9.38 -11.82 0.98
C VAL A 156 7.90 -11.71 1.35
N GLN A 157 7.32 -10.51 1.33
CA GLN A 157 5.90 -10.30 1.59
C GLN A 157 5.01 -11.03 0.57
N VAL A 158 5.32 -10.95 -0.73
CA VAL A 158 4.56 -11.64 -1.78
C VAL A 158 4.67 -13.16 -1.62
N VAL A 159 5.88 -13.67 -1.43
CA VAL A 159 6.12 -15.12 -1.24
C VAL A 159 5.41 -15.62 0.01
N ALA A 160 5.47 -14.88 1.12
CA ALA A 160 4.76 -15.23 2.34
C ALA A 160 3.24 -15.21 2.13
N CYS A 161 2.68 -14.17 1.49
CA CYS A 161 1.24 -14.06 1.25
C CYS A 161 0.73 -15.20 0.36
N VAL A 162 1.41 -15.47 -0.77
CA VAL A 162 1.05 -16.59 -1.67
C VAL A 162 1.24 -17.93 -0.98
N GLY A 163 2.34 -18.12 -0.24
CA GLY A 163 2.61 -19.35 0.50
C GLY A 163 1.52 -19.64 1.53
N MET A 164 1.11 -18.65 2.31
CA MET A 164 0.06 -18.81 3.32
C MET A 164 -1.30 -19.12 2.68
N TRP A 165 -1.63 -18.47 1.56
CA TRP A 165 -2.84 -18.79 0.80
C TRP A 165 -2.85 -20.25 0.31
N LEU A 166 -1.75 -20.72 -0.29
CA LEU A 166 -1.61 -22.11 -0.76
C LEU A 166 -1.66 -23.14 0.39
N LEU A 167 -1.15 -22.78 1.58
CA LEU A 167 -1.14 -23.66 2.76
C LEU A 167 -2.51 -23.75 3.44
N CYS A 168 -3.39 -22.77 3.26
CA CYS A 168 -4.68 -22.70 3.94
C CYS A 168 -5.79 -23.41 3.14
N ARG A 169 -6.21 -24.58 3.65
CA ARG A 169 -7.28 -25.40 3.07
C ARG A 169 -8.66 -24.72 3.08
N LYS A 170 -8.80 -23.69 3.90
CA LYS A 170 -9.93 -22.76 3.94
C LYS A 170 -10.25 -22.08 2.59
N TYR A 171 -9.22 -21.77 1.78
CA TYR A 171 -9.41 -21.19 0.45
C TYR A 171 -9.56 -22.28 -0.63
N HIS A 172 -9.06 -23.48 -0.33
CA HIS A 172 -9.00 -24.62 -1.26
C HIS A 172 -9.47 -25.92 -0.60
N PRO A 173 -10.72 -26.37 -0.83
CA PRO A 173 -11.23 -27.60 -0.21
C PRO A 173 -10.36 -28.84 -0.50
N THR A 174 -9.68 -28.86 -1.65
CA THR A 174 -8.95 -30.01 -2.18
C THR A 174 -7.50 -30.11 -1.73
N PHE A 175 -6.83 -29.02 -1.34
CA PHE A 175 -5.41 -29.06 -0.95
C PHE A 175 -5.07 -28.02 0.13
N GLY A 176 -3.99 -28.26 0.89
CA GLY A 176 -3.55 -27.42 2.00
C GLY A 176 -3.24 -28.24 3.26
N LEU A 177 -2.84 -27.56 4.32
CA LEU A 177 -2.52 -28.19 5.61
C LEU A 177 -3.79 -28.64 6.33
N LEU A 178 -3.79 -29.89 6.79
CA LEU A 178 -4.84 -30.46 7.63
C LEU A 178 -5.00 -29.62 8.92
N GLY A 179 -6.25 -29.35 9.30
CA GLY A 179 -6.56 -28.53 10.46
C GLY A 179 -6.67 -27.02 10.21
N THR A 180 -6.40 -26.54 8.99
CA THR A 180 -6.67 -25.15 8.54
C THR A 180 -8.00 -25.01 7.79
N GLU A 181 -8.81 -26.06 7.78
CA GLU A 181 -10.14 -26.08 7.19
C GLU A 181 -11.17 -25.41 8.09
N ILE A 182 -12.27 -24.94 7.48
CA ILE A 182 -13.41 -24.37 8.19
C ILE A 182 -14.11 -25.49 8.95
N ARG A 183 -14.11 -25.43 10.29
CA ARG A 183 -14.64 -26.52 11.14
C ARG A 183 -16.10 -26.32 11.52
N VAL A 184 -16.62 -25.11 11.34
CA VAL A 184 -17.94 -24.74 11.87
C VAL A 184 -19.08 -25.07 10.90
N HIS A 185 -20.25 -25.41 11.45
CA HIS A 185 -21.38 -25.92 10.68
C HIS A 185 -22.39 -24.85 10.23
N THR A 186 -22.46 -23.69 10.89
CA THR A 186 -23.41 -22.63 10.52
C THR A 186 -22.80 -21.65 9.52
N LEU A 187 -23.58 -21.26 8.50
CA LEU A 187 -23.10 -20.37 7.44
C LEU A 187 -22.56 -19.01 7.95
N PRO A 188 -23.21 -18.31 8.90
CA PRO A 188 -22.67 -17.06 9.44
C PRO A 188 -21.30 -17.25 10.12
N GLU A 189 -21.11 -18.33 10.86
CA GLU A 189 -19.85 -18.62 11.53
C GLU A 189 -18.76 -19.01 10.52
N GLN A 190 -19.11 -19.76 9.46
CA GLN A 190 -18.18 -20.06 8.37
C GLN A 190 -17.67 -18.79 7.67
N ILE A 191 -18.52 -17.77 7.49
CA ILE A 191 -18.12 -16.48 6.90
C ILE A 191 -17.15 -15.73 7.81
N VAL A 192 -17.39 -15.74 9.12
CA VAL A 192 -16.48 -15.12 10.10
C VAL A 192 -15.14 -15.86 10.12
N GLU A 193 -15.17 -17.20 10.11
CA GLU A 193 -13.97 -18.02 10.01
C GLU A 193 -13.26 -17.75 8.67
N LEU A 194 -14.00 -17.54 7.56
CA LEU A 194 -13.47 -17.15 6.25
C LEU A 194 -12.67 -15.84 6.28
N GLY A 195 -13.07 -14.88 7.12
CA GLY A 195 -12.39 -13.59 7.25
C GLY A 195 -11.23 -13.52 8.23
N ARG A 196 -10.98 -14.55 9.04
CA ARG A 196 -10.01 -14.50 10.14
C ARG A 196 -9.12 -15.73 10.16
N GLY A 197 -7.91 -15.58 10.67
CA GLY A 197 -7.02 -16.70 10.93
C GLY A 197 -5.56 -16.34 10.93
N TRP A 198 -4.73 -17.37 11.10
CA TRP A 198 -3.28 -17.24 11.20
C TRP A 198 -2.62 -16.87 9.86
N GLU A 199 -3.32 -17.05 8.74
CA GLU A 199 -2.88 -16.66 7.39
C GLU A 199 -2.60 -15.17 7.22
N TRP A 200 -3.18 -14.36 8.11
CA TRP A 200 -3.01 -12.90 8.14
C TRP A 200 -1.71 -12.46 8.82
N TRP A 201 -1.01 -13.37 9.50
CA TRP A 201 0.17 -13.04 10.29
C TRP A 201 1.25 -12.27 9.51
N PRO A 202 1.63 -12.65 8.26
CA PRO A 202 2.62 -11.87 7.51
C PRO A 202 2.20 -10.42 7.31
N SER A 203 0.93 -10.18 6.96
CA SER A 203 0.37 -8.84 6.75
C SER A 203 0.36 -8.01 8.03
N VAL A 204 -0.05 -8.62 9.16
CA VAL A 204 -0.11 -7.93 10.47
C VAL A 204 1.29 -7.59 10.98
N LEU A 205 2.21 -8.55 10.95
CA LEU A 205 3.61 -8.34 11.37
C LEU A 205 4.25 -7.21 10.57
N TRP A 206 4.02 -7.22 9.24
CA TRP A 206 4.55 -6.20 8.35
C TRP A 206 3.96 -4.82 8.64
N GLN A 207 2.65 -4.71 8.82
CA GLN A 207 1.99 -3.45 9.20
C GLN A 207 2.53 -2.90 10.53
N LEU A 208 2.73 -3.78 11.53
CA LEU A 208 3.27 -3.40 12.83
C LEU A 208 4.69 -2.85 12.69
N LEU A 209 5.56 -3.53 11.94
CA LEU A 209 6.93 -3.08 11.69
C LEU A 209 6.96 -1.70 11.01
N TRP A 210 6.14 -1.49 9.98
CA TRP A 210 6.08 -0.19 9.29
C TRP A 210 5.52 0.92 10.17
N ALA A 211 4.39 0.68 10.84
CA ALA A 211 3.70 1.71 11.61
C ALA A 211 4.42 2.07 12.91
N TRP A 212 5.04 1.11 13.59
CA TRP A 212 5.63 1.32 14.93
C TRP A 212 7.13 1.56 14.92
N ILE A 213 7.84 1.11 13.90
CA ILE A 213 9.30 1.25 13.84
C ILE A 213 9.68 2.22 12.73
N VAL A 214 9.34 1.92 11.49
CA VAL A 214 9.86 2.67 10.34
C VAL A 214 9.26 4.07 10.25
N ALA A 215 7.94 4.21 10.39
CA ALA A 215 7.27 5.50 10.30
C ALA A 215 7.73 6.48 11.40
N PRO A 216 7.82 6.11 12.70
CA PRO A 216 8.35 7.00 13.74
C PRO A 216 9.81 7.39 13.50
N ILE A 217 10.67 6.45 13.08
CA ILE A 217 12.08 6.76 12.76
C ILE A 217 12.17 7.78 11.62
N LEU A 218 11.33 7.64 10.58
CA LEU A 218 11.30 8.58 9.46
C LEU A 218 10.85 9.98 9.90
N ILE A 219 9.79 10.05 10.71
CA ILE A 219 9.28 11.33 11.27
C ILE A 219 10.37 11.98 12.12
N TRP A 220 10.99 11.24 13.03
CA TRP A 220 12.09 11.73 13.88
C TRP A 220 13.26 12.26 13.04
N ARG A 221 13.64 11.54 11.98
CA ARG A 221 14.73 11.95 11.06
C ARG A 221 14.36 13.15 10.17
N ALA A 222 13.08 13.47 10.03
CA ALA A 222 12.57 14.59 9.25
C ALA A 222 12.34 15.84 10.10
N TRP A 223 12.10 15.70 11.42
CA TRP A 223 11.83 16.81 12.35
C TRP A 223 12.90 17.90 12.36
N GLY A 224 14.17 17.57 12.16
CA GLY A 224 15.28 18.53 12.15
C GLY A 224 15.45 19.33 10.86
N ILE A 225 14.65 19.06 9.81
CA ILE A 225 14.75 19.77 8.53
C ILE A 225 13.93 21.04 8.61
N ARG A 226 14.57 22.12 9.07
CA ARG A 226 14.05 23.49 8.88
C ARG A 226 14.07 23.81 7.39
N ASP A 227 13.03 24.49 6.93
CA ASP A 227 12.84 24.89 5.54
C ASP A 227 13.95 25.85 5.10
N THR A 228 15.04 25.29 4.56
CA THR A 228 16.24 26.05 4.16
C THR A 228 16.04 26.85 2.88
N MET A 229 15.01 26.53 2.11
CA MET A 229 14.67 27.20 0.85
C MET A 229 13.60 28.29 1.04
N GLY A 230 13.05 28.46 2.26
CA GLY A 230 11.95 29.38 2.52
C GLY A 230 10.68 29.05 1.74
N TRP A 231 10.50 27.79 1.33
CA TRP A 231 9.48 27.37 0.38
C TRP A 231 8.07 27.48 0.98
N ARG A 232 7.91 27.15 2.26
CA ARG A 232 6.70 27.39 3.05
C ARG A 232 6.38 28.88 3.11
N THR A 233 7.39 29.73 3.31
CA THR A 233 7.23 31.19 3.36
C THR A 233 6.86 31.77 1.99
N GLN A 234 7.44 31.26 0.91
CA GLN A 234 7.09 31.63 -0.47
C GLN A 234 5.70 31.16 -0.87
N THR A 235 5.31 29.95 -0.46
CA THR A 235 3.96 29.42 -0.73
C THR A 235 2.91 30.21 0.05
N ILE A 236 3.16 30.49 1.33
CA ILE A 236 2.31 31.38 2.13
C ILE A 236 2.29 32.79 1.52
N GLY A 237 3.43 33.33 1.11
CA GLY A 237 3.53 34.62 0.43
C GLY A 237 2.75 34.70 -0.87
N CYS A 238 2.80 33.66 -1.72
CA CYS A 238 2.03 33.57 -2.96
C CYS A 238 0.51 33.43 -2.70
N CYS A 239 0.13 32.70 -1.65
CA CYS A 239 -1.27 32.61 -1.22
C CYS A 239 -1.79 33.92 -0.59
N LEU A 240 -0.90 34.71 0.03
CA LEU A 240 -1.21 35.99 0.67
C LEU A 240 -1.05 37.19 -0.27
N SER A 241 -0.31 37.09 -1.39
CA SER A 241 -0.09 38.17 -2.35
C SER A 241 -1.29 38.40 -3.28
N LYS A 242 -2.51 38.27 -2.74
CA LYS A 242 -3.72 38.76 -3.41
C LYS A 242 -3.76 40.29 -3.34
#